data_AF-A0A6L6E664-F1
#
_entry.id   AF-A0A6L6E664-F1
#
_cell.length_a   1.000
_cell.length_b   1.000
_cell.length_c   1.000
_cell.angle_alpha   90.00
_cell.angle_beta   90.00
_cell.angle_gamma   90.00
#
_symmetry.space_group_name_H-M   'P 1'
#
loop_
_entity.id
_entity.type
_entity.pdbx_description
1 polymer ?
#
loop_
_entity_poly.entity_id
_entity_poly.type
_entity_poly.pdbx_seq_one_letter_code
_entity_poly.pdbx_strand_id
1 'polypeptide(L)'
;MSGSGSNSLWGSRFEGGPSEALAALSRSVHFDWRLASYDIAGSLAHIKALHQAGYLTTPELEALTRHLEELRKRVESGQFSPKPSDEDVHGALERGLIEIAGP
;
A
#
# COMPACT_ATOMS: atom_id res chain seq x y z
N MET A 1 -19.82 -5.35 15.34
CA MET A 1 -19.63 -3.91 15.61
C MET A 1 -18.53 -3.44 14.67
N SER A 2 -18.88 -2.65 13.67
CA SER A 2 -17.95 -2.17 12.65
C SER A 2 -17.08 -1.08 13.26
N GLY A 3 -15.93 -1.47 13.80
CA GLY A 3 -14.87 -0.52 14.12
C GLY A 3 -14.35 0.03 12.79
N SER A 4 -14.68 1.28 12.51
CA SER A 4 -13.98 2.11 11.53
C SER A 4 -12.54 2.31 12.02
N GLY A 5 -11.72 1.26 11.97
CA GLY A 5 -10.29 1.38 12.15
C GLY A 5 -9.79 2.22 10.99
N SER A 6 -9.18 3.36 11.28
CA SER A 6 -8.27 4.00 10.33
C SER A 6 -7.35 2.90 9.81
N ASN A 7 -7.31 2.71 8.49
CA ASN A 7 -6.51 1.68 7.82
C ASN A 7 -5.01 2.04 7.92
N SER A 8 -4.54 2.22 9.15
CA SER A 8 -3.19 2.64 9.50
C SER A 8 -2.38 1.38 9.74
N LEU A 9 -1.48 1.13 8.80
CA LEU A 9 -0.61 -0.04 8.78
C LEU A 9 0.13 -0.21 10.13
N TRP A 10 0.59 0.90 10.71
CA TRP A 10 1.38 0.92 11.94
C TRP A 10 0.59 1.26 13.22
N GLY A 11 -0.69 1.65 13.09
CA GLY A 11 -1.59 1.97 14.21
C GLY A 11 -2.48 0.81 14.66
N SER A 12 -2.47 -0.32 13.95
CA SER A 12 -3.43 -1.43 14.12
C SER A 12 -3.38 -2.17 15.47
N ARG A 13 -2.41 -1.85 16.34
CA ARG A 13 -2.22 -2.49 17.66
C ARG A 13 -2.79 -1.72 18.85
N PHE A 14 -3.46 -0.59 18.60
CA PHE A 14 -4.11 0.20 19.64
C PHE A 14 -5.64 -0.01 19.61
N GLU A 15 -6.29 0.02 20.78
CA GLU A 15 -7.76 -0.09 20.87
C GLU A 15 -8.48 1.10 20.20
N GLY A 16 -7.80 2.24 20.09
CA GLY A 16 -8.27 3.44 19.40
C GLY A 16 -7.25 3.97 18.40
N GLY A 17 -7.65 5.00 17.64
CA GLY A 17 -6.75 5.66 16.68
C GLY A 17 -5.63 6.46 17.36
N PRO A 18 -4.55 6.80 16.62
CA PRO A 18 -3.49 7.66 17.15
C PRO A 18 -4.04 9.05 17.50
N SER A 19 -3.42 9.72 18.47
CA SER A 19 -3.68 11.14 18.68
C SER A 19 -3.28 11.95 17.43
N GLU A 20 -3.88 13.12 17.22
CA GLU A 20 -3.51 13.99 16.10
C GLU A 20 -2.01 14.33 16.10
N ALA A 21 -1.44 14.55 17.28
CA ALA A 21 -0.01 14.80 17.44
C ALA A 21 0.85 13.61 16.99
N LEU A 22 0.45 12.38 17.32
CA LEU A 22 1.17 11.18 16.87
C LEU A 22 1.02 10.99 15.37
N ALA A 23 -0.20 11.13 14.82
CA ALA A 23 -0.43 11.01 13.38
C ALA A 23 0.38 12.06 12.60
N ALA A 24 0.45 13.31 13.10
CA ALA A 24 1.25 14.36 12.48
C ALA A 24 2.75 14.05 12.52
N LEU A 25 3.25 13.48 13.62
CA LEU A 25 4.65 13.10 13.79
C LEU A 25 5.06 11.92 12.93
N SER A 26 4.20 10.91 12.78
CA SER A 26 4.50 9.68 12.04
C SER A 26 4.44 9.85 10.52
N ARG A 27 3.75 10.89 10.01
CA ARG A 27 3.59 11.07 8.56
C ARG A 27 4.91 11.32 7.85
N SER A 28 5.30 10.42 6.96
CA SER A 28 6.49 10.51 6.11
C SER A 28 6.18 10.70 4.63
N VAL A 29 4.91 10.57 4.22
CA VAL A 29 4.50 10.58 2.80
C VAL A 29 4.99 11.79 2.00
N HIS A 30 5.16 12.93 2.67
CA HIS A 30 5.63 14.17 2.08
C HIS A 30 7.11 14.13 1.61
N PHE A 31 7.91 13.17 2.07
CA PHE A 31 9.30 12.98 1.62
C PHE A 31 9.60 11.56 1.11
N ASP A 32 8.89 10.54 1.58
CA ASP A 32 9.17 9.15 1.21
C ASP A 32 8.51 8.71 -0.10
N TRP A 33 7.60 9.50 -0.69
CA TRP A 33 6.95 9.18 -1.97
C TRP A 33 7.94 8.92 -3.11
N ARG A 34 9.15 9.51 -3.01
CA ARG A 34 10.28 9.21 -3.92
C ARG A 34 10.67 7.72 -3.97
N LEU A 35 10.21 6.93 -3.00
CA LEU A 35 10.45 5.49 -2.90
C LEU A 35 9.38 4.64 -3.57
N ALA A 36 8.31 5.22 -4.10
CA ALA A 36 7.14 4.48 -4.61
C ALA A 36 7.51 3.44 -5.68
N SER A 37 8.40 3.78 -6.61
CA SER A 37 8.86 2.84 -7.64
C SER A 37 9.61 1.63 -7.06
N TYR A 38 10.34 1.83 -5.95
CA TYR A 38 11.10 0.77 -5.28
C TYR A 38 10.18 -0.14 -4.46
N ASP A 39 9.17 0.44 -3.80
CA ASP A 39 8.17 -0.32 -3.06
C ASP A 39 7.35 -1.24 -3.96
N ILE A 40 6.89 -0.74 -5.12
CA ILE A 40 6.19 -1.55 -6.13
C ILE A 40 7.09 -2.67 -6.66
N ALA A 41 8.37 -2.37 -6.92
CA ALA A 41 9.33 -3.39 -7.35
C ALA A 41 9.55 -4.47 -6.27
N GLY A 42 9.62 -4.07 -5.00
CA GLY A 42 9.67 -4.97 -3.85
C GLY A 42 8.43 -5.85 -3.75
N SER A 43 7.24 -5.26 -3.92
CA SER A 43 5.95 -5.97 -3.93
C SER A 43 5.86 -7.00 -5.05
N LEU A 44 6.31 -6.66 -6.27
CA LEU A 44 6.40 -7.60 -7.40
C LEU A 44 7.34 -8.78 -7.10
N ALA A 45 8.44 -8.55 -6.40
CA ALA A 45 9.32 -9.62 -5.95
C ALA A 45 8.66 -10.46 -4.84
N HIS A 46 7.96 -9.82 -3.91
CA HIS A 46 7.29 -10.48 -2.80
C HIS A 46 6.19 -11.45 -3.27
N ILE A 47 5.33 -11.05 -4.21
CA ILE A 47 4.29 -11.95 -4.74
C ILE A 47 4.88 -13.18 -5.46
N LYS A 48 6.04 -13.04 -6.11
CA LYS A 48 6.76 -14.18 -6.69
C LYS A 48 7.26 -15.13 -5.61
N ALA A 49 7.80 -14.60 -4.52
CA ALA A 49 8.23 -15.41 -3.37
C ALA A 49 7.05 -16.12 -2.70
N LEU A 50 5.90 -15.46 -2.55
CA LEU A 50 4.68 -16.05 -2.01
C LEU A 50 4.15 -17.19 -2.89
N HIS A 51 4.15 -17.02 -4.22
CA HIS A 51 3.80 -18.09 -5.16
C HIS A 51 4.74 -19.28 -5.04
N GLN A 52 6.06 -19.05 -5.01
CA GLN A 52 7.05 -20.11 -4.83
C GLN A 52 6.88 -20.87 -3.50
N ALA A 53 6.44 -20.18 -2.45
CA ALA A 53 6.15 -20.78 -1.15
C ALA A 53 4.76 -21.45 -1.08
N GLY A 54 3.96 -21.41 -2.15
CA GLY A 54 2.63 -22.03 -2.21
C GLY A 54 1.50 -21.22 -1.57
N TYR A 55 1.73 -19.93 -1.25
CA TYR A 55 0.71 -19.03 -0.70
C TYR A 55 -0.12 -18.32 -1.76
N LEU A 56 0.27 -18.40 -3.03
CA LEU A 56 -0.49 -17.89 -4.16
C LEU A 56 -0.57 -18.96 -5.25
N THR A 57 -1.75 -19.09 -5.84
CA THR A 57 -1.94 -19.83 -7.07
C THR A 57 -1.38 -19.06 -8.27
N THR A 58 -1.14 -19.73 -9.39
CA THR A 58 -0.68 -19.07 -10.62
C THR A 58 -1.66 -17.98 -11.11
N PRO A 59 -3.00 -18.19 -11.13
CA PRO A 59 -3.94 -17.13 -11.48
C PRO A 59 -3.87 -15.91 -10.56
N GLU A 60 -3.70 -16.11 -9.25
CA GLU A 60 -3.55 -15.00 -8.29
C GLU A 60 -2.24 -14.23 -8.52
N LEU A 61 -1.12 -14.92 -8.75
CA LEU A 61 0.15 -14.29 -9.10
C LEU A 61 0.02 -13.42 -10.36
N GLU A 62 -0.61 -13.95 -11.42
CA GLU A 62 -0.80 -13.23 -12.67
C GLU A 62 -1.70 -12.00 -12.49
N ALA A 63 -2.78 -12.12 -11.71
CA ALA A 63 -3.67 -11.01 -11.41
C ALA A 63 -2.95 -9.91 -10.61
N LEU A 64 -2.28 -10.27 -9.52
CA LEU A 64 -1.51 -9.32 -8.70
C LEU A 64 -0.40 -8.64 -9.49
N THR A 65 0.29 -9.38 -10.37
CA THR A 65 1.31 -8.80 -11.26
C THR A 65 0.70 -7.73 -12.18
N ARG A 66 -0.47 -8.01 -12.78
CA ARG A 66 -1.16 -7.01 -13.62
C ARG A 66 -1.61 -5.79 -12.82
N HIS A 67 -2.12 -5.98 -11.61
CA HIS A 67 -2.60 -4.87 -10.77
C HIS A 67 -1.44 -3.98 -10.28
N LEU A 68 -0.31 -4.57 -9.87
CA LEU A 68 0.89 -3.82 -9.48
C LEU A 68 1.51 -3.07 -10.66
N GLU A 69 1.50 -3.66 -11.86
CA GLU A 69 1.98 -3.00 -13.07
C GLU A 69 1.08 -1.84 -13.51
N GLU A 70 -0.24 -1.97 -13.32
CA GLU A 70 -1.18 -0.87 -13.49
C GLU A 70 -0.93 0.25 -12.47
N LEU A 71 -0.75 -0.10 -11.18
CA LEU A 71 -0.41 0.88 -10.15
C LEU A 71 0.88 1.62 -10.48
N ARG A 72 1.91 0.91 -10.94
CA ARG A 72 3.18 1.49 -11.40
C ARG A 72 2.96 2.55 -12.47
N LYS A 73 2.18 2.23 -13.50
CA LYS A 73 1.86 3.19 -14.58
C LYS A 73 1.09 4.41 -14.08
N ARG A 74 0.16 4.23 -13.15
CA ARG A 74 -0.58 5.36 -12.56
C ARG A 74 0.32 6.26 -11.72
N VAL A 75 1.25 5.68 -10.97
CA VAL A 75 2.26 6.44 -10.21
C VAL A 75 3.20 7.20 -11.14
N GLU A 76 3.76 6.52 -12.16
CA GLU A 76 4.69 7.12 -13.13
C GLU A 76 4.06 8.25 -13.95
N SER A 77 2.78 8.12 -14.30
CA SER A 77 2.03 9.15 -15.04
C SER A 77 1.45 10.26 -14.16
N GLY A 78 1.56 10.15 -12.83
CA GLY A 78 0.94 11.08 -11.87
C GLY A 78 -0.58 10.95 -11.71
N GLN A 79 -1.21 9.96 -12.35
CA GLN A 79 -2.64 9.67 -12.18
C GLN A 79 -2.95 9.14 -10.76
N PHE A 80 -1.97 8.53 -10.11
CA PHE A 80 -2.03 8.18 -8.70
C PHE A 80 -0.95 8.94 -7.93
N SER A 81 -1.33 9.51 -6.79
CA SER A 81 -0.47 10.34 -5.95
C SER A 81 -0.84 10.15 -4.49
N PRO A 82 0.08 10.45 -3.55
CA PRO A 82 -0.21 10.35 -2.15
C PRO A 82 -1.20 11.44 -1.75
N LYS A 83 -2.07 11.11 -0.79
CA LYS A 83 -2.98 12.05 -0.15
C LYS A 83 -2.31 12.63 1.10
N PRO A 84 -2.64 13.87 1.52
CA PRO A 84 -2.14 14.43 2.78
C PRO A 84 -2.46 13.61 4.03
N SER A 85 -3.46 12.73 3.93
CA SER A 85 -3.89 11.80 4.98
C SER A 85 -3.14 10.48 5.00
N ASP A 86 -2.38 10.14 3.94
CA ASP A 86 -1.60 8.91 3.93
C ASP A 86 -0.45 9.03 4.94
N GLU A 87 -0.20 7.95 5.68
CA GLU A 87 0.86 7.88 6.68
C GLU A 87 2.24 7.90 6.01
N ASP A 88 2.44 7.00 5.05
CA ASP A 88 3.69 6.78 4.33
C ASP A 88 3.41 6.33 2.88
N VAL A 89 4.48 6.13 2.10
CA VAL A 89 4.41 5.59 0.74
C VAL A 89 3.76 4.19 0.69
N HIS A 90 3.96 3.37 1.71
CA HIS A 90 3.52 1.96 1.74
C HIS A 90 1.99 1.89 1.82
N GLY A 91 1.39 2.57 2.80
CA GLY A 91 -0.06 2.65 2.96
C GLY A 91 -0.72 3.39 1.79
N ALA A 92 -0.06 4.39 1.22
CA ALA A 92 -0.55 5.06 0.01
C ALA A 92 -0.62 4.06 -1.18
N LEU A 93 0.42 3.26 -1.40
CA LEU A 93 0.44 2.27 -2.48
C LEU A 93 -0.51 1.10 -2.23
N GLU A 94 -0.64 0.63 -0.99
CA GLU A 94 -1.64 -0.38 -0.60
C GLU A 94 -3.06 0.09 -0.92
N ARG A 95 -3.38 1.35 -0.56
CA ARG A 95 -4.66 1.97 -0.93
C ARG A 95 -4.86 1.96 -2.45
N GLY A 96 -3.84 2.35 -3.21
CA GLY A 96 -3.90 2.33 -4.67
C GLY A 96 -4.09 0.94 -5.25
N LEU A 97 -3.46 -0.08 -4.65
CA LEU A 97 -3.61 -1.47 -5.08
C LEU A 97 -5.03 -1.99 -4.80
N ILE A 98 -5.61 -1.70 -3.63
CA ILE A 98 -6.99 -2.07 -3.29
C ILE A 98 -7.99 -1.37 -4.22
N GLU A 99 -7.76 -0.11 -4.59
CA GLU A 99 -8.57 0.62 -5.58
C GLU A 99 -8.59 -0.08 -6.96
N ILE A 100 -7.53 -0.81 -7.32
CA ILE A 100 -7.38 -1.54 -8.59
C ILE A 100 -7.89 -2.99 -8.49
N ALA A 101 -7.48 -3.69 -7.44
CA ALA A 101 -7.66 -5.14 -7.29
C ALA A 101 -8.98 -5.52 -6.61
N GLY A 102 -9.58 -4.60 -5.85
CA GLY A 102 -10.62 -4.92 -4.88
C GLY A 102 -10.06 -5.40 -3.54
N PRO A 103 -10.94 -5.59 -2.53
CA PRO A 103 -10.57 -6.10 -1.22
C PRO A 103 -10.24 -7.59 -1.21
#